data_AF-A0A914PUX6-F1
#
_entry.id   AF-A0A914PUX6-F1
#
_cell.length_a   1.000
_cell.length_b   1.000
_cell.length_c   1.000
_cell.angle_alpha   90.00
_cell.angle_beta   90.00
_cell.angle_gamma   90.00
#
_symmetry.space_group_name_H-M   'P 1'
#
loop_
_entity.id
_entity.type
_entity.pdbx_description
1 polymer ?
#
loop_
_entity_poly.entity_id
_entity_poly.type
_entity_poly.pdbx_seq_one_letter_code
_entity_poly.pdbx_strand_id
1 'polypeptide(L)'
;MTISDNTVQPYPSTIPVAITFDDKKVPEIIPQKPEGRIRIRTLCFLGALLPGLGCYFCIAYTYLFQFDRVLNFTSSHCPNVKSPFPPVSYSIGVWEPQKFIWLLVLCVHIPPRLFFAMVYKCQYRLGRSIHQKEEWFPGVARAHMRFLFLEPLGLIIVSVVDIDSHFFIHSFGYALWLISFNFNMLLNTILHHYSGFRDLHDYHDTTFQLKRLMFIIGCPVSISTAVTYLTYAVYCFNFSDFTEDFCNSYAAFSIAEYIMVGFNSAFYFLIIWEMGESHIDLTVGNIKPALMDA
;
A
#
# COMPACT_ATOMS: atom_id res chain seq x y z
N MET A 1 -31.28 -44.54 -14.99
CA MET A 1 -30.02 -43.99 -14.43
C MET A 1 -29.97 -42.53 -14.87
N THR A 2 -30.65 -41.67 -14.12
CA THR A 2 -30.84 -40.26 -14.43
C THR A 2 -29.76 -39.47 -13.71
N ILE A 3 -28.89 -38.82 -14.48
CA ILE A 3 -27.84 -37.93 -13.99
C ILE A 3 -28.53 -36.64 -13.56
N SER A 4 -28.47 -36.32 -12.26
CA SER A 4 -29.01 -35.08 -11.71
C SER A 4 -28.08 -33.91 -12.04
N ASP A 5 -28.65 -32.89 -12.67
CA ASP A 5 -28.04 -31.58 -12.88
C ASP A 5 -27.50 -30.99 -11.57
N ASN A 6 -26.19 -30.77 -11.52
CA ASN A 6 -25.56 -29.94 -10.50
C ASN A 6 -25.88 -28.47 -10.80
N THR A 7 -27.00 -27.99 -10.26
CA THR A 7 -27.31 -26.56 -10.21
C THR A 7 -26.29 -25.86 -9.31
N VAL A 8 -25.33 -25.17 -9.92
CA VAL A 8 -24.45 -24.19 -9.27
C VAL A 8 -25.35 -23.11 -8.66
N GLN A 9 -25.40 -23.05 -7.33
CA GLN A 9 -26.12 -22.02 -6.59
C GLN A 9 -25.52 -20.64 -6.92
N PRO A 10 -26.33 -19.62 -7.27
CA PRO A 10 -25.85 -18.27 -7.52
C PRO A 10 -25.29 -17.65 -6.22
N TYR A 11 -24.12 -17.00 -6.34
CA TYR A 11 -23.48 -16.29 -5.23
C TYR A 11 -24.42 -15.22 -4.64
N PRO A 12 -24.48 -15.07 -3.30
CA PRO A 12 -25.24 -13.99 -2.70
C PRO A 12 -24.63 -12.64 -3.11
N SER A 13 -25.46 -11.78 -3.70
CA SER A 13 -25.14 -10.43 -4.22
C SER A 13 -24.85 -9.38 -3.13
N THR A 14 -24.87 -9.79 -1.87
CA THR A 14 -24.64 -8.96 -0.69
C THR A 14 -23.84 -9.76 0.32
N ILE A 15 -22.61 -9.29 0.60
CA ILE A 15 -21.74 -9.86 1.62
C ILE A 15 -21.78 -8.90 2.83
N PRO A 16 -22.54 -9.21 3.91
CA PRO A 16 -22.54 -8.38 5.10
C PRO A 16 -21.18 -8.51 5.81
N VAL A 17 -20.44 -7.42 5.88
CA VAL A 17 -19.19 -7.33 6.66
C VAL A 17 -19.55 -6.82 8.05
N ALA A 18 -19.72 -7.70 9.02
CA ALA A 18 -19.95 -7.33 10.41
C ALA A 18 -18.62 -7.24 11.19
N ILE A 19 -18.43 -6.14 11.91
CA ILE A 19 -17.27 -5.89 12.78
C ILE A 19 -17.59 -6.44 14.17
N THR A 20 -16.96 -7.54 14.59
CA THR A 20 -17.05 -8.05 15.97
C THR A 20 -15.69 -7.98 16.65
N PHE A 21 -15.60 -7.19 17.73
CA PHE A 21 -14.46 -7.13 18.64
C PHE A 21 -14.78 -7.94 19.91
N ASP A 22 -14.94 -9.26 19.82
CA ASP A 22 -14.79 -10.13 21.00
C ASP A 22 -14.61 -11.60 20.57
N ASP A 23 -13.60 -12.26 21.12
CA ASP A 23 -13.22 -13.66 20.81
C ASP A 23 -13.99 -14.69 21.66
N LYS A 24 -15.16 -14.33 22.21
CA LYS A 24 -15.95 -15.23 23.06
C LYS A 24 -17.39 -15.37 22.59
N LYS A 25 -17.70 -16.59 22.12
CA LYS A 25 -19.01 -17.14 21.70
C LYS A 25 -19.73 -16.28 20.66
N VAL A 26 -19.87 -16.82 19.44
CA VAL A 26 -20.75 -16.26 18.40
C VAL A 26 -22.18 -16.19 18.97
N PRO A 27 -22.71 -15.01 19.35
CA PRO A 27 -24.12 -14.88 19.62
C PRO A 27 -24.80 -14.86 18.25
N GLU A 28 -25.99 -15.43 18.16
CA GLU A 28 -26.82 -15.37 16.95
C GLU A 28 -27.08 -13.88 16.60
N ILE A 29 -26.36 -13.37 15.60
CA ILE A 29 -26.44 -11.97 15.17
C ILE A 29 -27.75 -11.81 14.40
N ILE A 30 -28.78 -11.26 15.05
CA ILE A 30 -29.96 -10.76 14.34
C ILE A 30 -29.47 -9.74 13.31
N PRO A 31 -29.79 -9.87 12.01
CA PRO A 31 -29.31 -8.94 10.99
C PRO A 31 -29.82 -7.54 11.29
N GLN A 32 -28.96 -6.71 11.89
CA GLN A 32 -29.24 -5.31 12.18
C GLN A 32 -29.02 -4.48 10.91
N LYS A 33 -29.90 -3.49 10.70
CA LYS A 33 -29.73 -2.53 9.61
C LYS A 33 -28.41 -1.78 9.83
N PRO A 34 -27.51 -1.72 8.83
CA PRO A 34 -26.24 -1.01 8.98
C PRO A 34 -26.49 0.50 9.15
N GLU A 35 -25.78 1.11 10.09
CA GLU A 35 -25.84 2.54 10.37
C GLU A 35 -25.03 3.36 9.36
N GLY A 36 -23.99 2.76 8.79
CA GLY A 36 -23.18 3.35 7.74
C GLY A 36 -22.74 2.32 6.71
N ARG A 37 -22.54 2.77 5.47
CA ARG A 37 -22.04 1.95 4.36
C ARG A 37 -20.92 2.65 3.64
N ILE A 38 -19.78 1.98 3.51
CA ILE A 38 -18.63 2.47 2.75
C ILE A 38 -18.42 1.56 1.55
N ARG A 39 -18.44 2.11 0.34
CA ARG A 39 -18.16 1.35 -0.89
C ARG A 39 -16.67 1.05 -0.99
N ILE A 40 -16.31 -0.19 -1.33
CA ILE A 40 -14.90 -0.57 -1.52
C ILE A 40 -14.24 0.31 -2.58
N ARG A 41 -14.93 0.65 -3.68
CA ARG A 41 -14.42 1.60 -4.69
C ARG A 41 -13.93 2.92 -4.10
N THR A 42 -14.69 3.51 -3.17
CA THR A 42 -14.28 4.77 -2.52
C THR A 42 -12.99 4.59 -1.71
N LEU A 43 -12.86 3.48 -0.99
CA LEU A 43 -11.63 3.13 -0.28
C LEU A 43 -10.46 2.90 -1.25
N CYS A 44 -10.68 2.29 -2.42
CA CYS A 44 -9.64 2.12 -3.44
C CYS A 44 -9.17 3.46 -3.99
N PHE A 45 -10.09 4.37 -4.31
CA PHE A 45 -9.72 5.67 -4.84
C PHE A 45 -8.93 6.50 -3.82
N LEU A 46 -9.45 6.66 -2.60
CA LEU A 46 -8.81 7.48 -1.57
C LEU A 46 -7.57 6.80 -0.97
N GLY A 47 -7.66 5.49 -0.75
CA GLY A 47 -6.65 4.69 -0.07
C GLY A 47 -5.60 4.08 -1.00
N ALA A 48 -5.71 4.18 -2.32
CA ALA A 48 -4.69 3.65 -3.24
C ALA A 48 -4.34 4.60 -4.39
N LEU A 49 -5.32 5.14 -5.12
CA LEU A 49 -5.04 5.95 -6.31
C LEU A 49 -4.66 7.41 -5.98
N LEU A 50 -5.36 8.03 -5.04
CA LEU A 50 -5.15 9.41 -4.59
C LEU A 50 -3.69 9.73 -4.20
N PRO A 51 -2.97 8.94 -3.37
CA PRO A 51 -1.57 9.24 -3.05
C PRO A 51 -0.65 9.16 -4.28
N GLY A 52 -0.86 8.21 -5.19
CA GLY A 52 -0.06 8.14 -6.43
C GLY A 52 -0.26 9.37 -7.30
N LEU A 53 -1.53 9.74 -7.54
CA LEU A 53 -1.86 10.94 -8.30
C LEU A 53 -1.36 12.22 -7.63
N GLY A 54 -1.48 12.32 -6.31
CA GLY A 54 -0.96 13.46 -5.54
C GLY A 54 0.55 13.59 -5.64
N CYS A 55 1.27 12.47 -5.53
CA CYS A 55 2.73 12.45 -5.65
C CYS A 55 3.18 12.84 -7.07
N TYR A 56 2.61 12.23 -8.10
CA TYR A 56 2.95 12.58 -9.49
C TYR A 56 2.53 14.00 -9.86
N PHE A 57 1.45 14.52 -9.28
CA PHE A 57 1.10 15.92 -9.40
C PHE A 57 2.20 16.82 -8.80
N CYS A 58 2.72 16.50 -7.61
CA CYS A 58 3.81 17.26 -6.99
C CYS A 58 5.08 17.23 -7.84
N ILE A 59 5.45 16.07 -8.38
CA ILE A 59 6.60 15.92 -9.29
C ILE A 59 6.37 16.75 -10.56
N ALA A 60 5.23 16.56 -11.24
CA ALA A 60 4.89 17.30 -12.46
C ALA A 60 4.85 18.82 -12.21
N TYR A 61 4.32 19.26 -11.08
CA TYR A 61 4.31 20.66 -10.68
C TYR A 61 5.74 21.22 -10.61
N THR A 62 6.67 20.49 -9.99
CA THR A 62 8.09 20.90 -9.94
C THR A 62 8.65 21.06 -11.35
N TYR A 63 8.43 20.10 -12.25
CA TYR A 63 8.96 20.18 -13.63
C TYR A 63 8.32 21.30 -14.46
N LEU A 64 7.04 21.59 -14.27
CA LEU A 64 6.32 22.59 -15.07
C LEU A 64 6.52 24.02 -14.58
N PHE A 65 6.54 24.23 -13.26
CA PHE A 65 6.53 25.57 -12.65
C PHE A 65 7.83 25.92 -11.93
N GLN A 66 8.70 24.94 -11.66
CA GLN A 66 9.95 25.13 -10.92
C GLN A 66 11.13 24.48 -11.66
N PHE A 67 11.11 24.52 -12.98
CA PHE A 67 12.12 23.86 -13.83
C PHE A 67 13.55 24.30 -13.51
N ASP A 68 13.76 25.58 -13.19
CA ASP A 68 15.07 26.10 -12.79
C ASP A 68 15.62 25.42 -11.52
N ARG A 69 14.74 25.01 -10.58
CA ARG A 69 15.14 24.24 -9.40
C ARG A 69 15.56 22.83 -9.76
N VAL A 70 14.89 22.21 -10.73
CA VAL A 70 15.24 20.87 -11.23
C VAL A 70 16.58 20.89 -11.95
N LEU A 71 16.80 21.85 -12.87
CA LEU A 71 18.05 21.96 -13.62
C LEU A 71 19.27 22.21 -12.74
N ASN A 72 19.08 22.95 -11.64
CA ASN A 72 20.15 23.28 -10.69
C ASN A 72 20.10 22.44 -9.42
N PHE A 73 19.36 21.34 -9.43
CA PHE A 73 19.17 20.51 -8.24
C PHE A 73 20.50 19.88 -7.82
N THR A 74 20.89 20.16 -6.59
CA THR A 74 21.96 19.47 -5.88
C THR A 74 21.43 18.98 -4.55
N SER A 75 21.91 17.81 -4.11
CA SER A 75 21.53 17.28 -2.81
C SER A 75 22.20 18.09 -1.70
N SER A 76 21.49 18.37 -0.61
CA SER A 76 22.07 19.04 0.57
C SER A 76 23.26 18.28 1.16
N HIS A 77 23.26 16.95 1.03
CA HIS A 77 24.36 16.09 1.49
C HIS A 77 25.58 16.08 0.56
N CYS A 78 25.40 16.42 -0.71
CA CYS A 78 26.45 16.40 -1.73
C CYS A 78 26.26 17.59 -2.69
N PRO A 79 26.58 18.82 -2.23
CA PRO A 79 26.25 20.05 -2.95
C PRO A 79 26.99 20.20 -4.29
N ASN A 80 28.09 19.48 -4.47
CA ASN A 80 28.90 19.53 -5.68
C ASN A 80 28.33 18.69 -6.83
N VAL A 81 27.21 17.99 -6.61
CA VAL A 81 26.63 17.10 -7.61
C VAL A 81 25.27 17.57 -8.03
N LYS A 82 25.14 17.71 -9.35
CA LYS A 82 23.86 17.93 -10.01
C LYS A 82 23.20 16.61 -10.39
N SER A 83 21.90 16.50 -10.17
CA SER A 83 21.09 15.39 -10.71
C SER A 83 19.94 15.95 -11.54
N PRO A 84 19.70 15.42 -12.75
CA PRO A 84 18.58 15.84 -13.59
C PRO A 84 17.21 15.35 -13.05
N PHE A 85 17.23 14.38 -12.13
CA PHE A 85 16.03 13.85 -11.49
C PHE A 85 16.13 14.05 -9.97
N PRO A 86 15.30 14.93 -9.40
CA PRO A 86 15.26 15.10 -7.95
C PRO A 86 14.47 13.96 -7.30
N PRO A 87 14.90 13.43 -6.15
CA PRO A 87 14.13 12.44 -5.41
C PRO A 87 12.71 12.89 -5.10
N VAL A 88 11.80 11.93 -4.92
CA VAL A 88 10.38 12.22 -4.62
C VAL A 88 10.27 13.12 -3.39
N SER A 89 11.07 12.80 -2.36
CA SER A 89 11.09 13.51 -1.08
C SER A 89 11.27 15.02 -1.19
N TYR A 90 12.01 15.53 -2.18
CA TYR A 90 12.13 16.97 -2.38
C TYR A 90 10.82 17.58 -2.90
N SER A 91 10.17 16.91 -3.85
CA SER A 91 8.90 17.38 -4.42
C SER A 91 7.74 17.30 -3.42
N ILE A 92 7.72 16.31 -2.52
CA ILE A 92 6.60 16.13 -1.58
C ILE A 92 6.87 16.70 -0.18
N GLY A 93 8.13 16.88 0.21
CA GLY A 93 8.54 17.16 1.58
C GLY A 93 9.32 18.46 1.78
N VAL A 94 9.93 19.04 0.73
CA VAL A 94 10.78 20.24 0.85
C VAL A 94 10.19 21.41 0.07
N TRP A 95 9.80 21.18 -1.19
CA TRP A 95 9.46 22.27 -2.08
C TRP A 95 8.00 22.72 -1.98
N GLU A 96 7.85 24.03 -1.86
CA GLU A 96 6.56 24.71 -1.77
C GLU A 96 6.16 25.29 -3.13
N PRO A 97 4.84 25.33 -3.45
CA PRO A 97 3.70 25.04 -2.56
C PRO A 97 3.25 23.56 -2.53
N GLN A 98 3.79 22.70 -3.39
CA GLN A 98 3.32 21.33 -3.60
C GLN A 98 3.42 20.44 -2.35
N LYS A 99 4.36 20.70 -1.44
CA LYS A 99 4.41 20.08 -0.10
C LYS A 99 3.07 20.17 0.65
N PHE A 100 2.38 21.31 0.63
CA PHE A 100 1.10 21.47 1.34
C PHE A 100 -0.01 20.64 0.68
N ILE A 101 0.03 20.52 -0.64
CA ILE A 101 -0.91 19.68 -1.40
C ILE A 101 -0.67 18.21 -1.03
N TRP A 102 0.59 17.78 -0.95
CA TRP A 102 0.95 16.44 -0.50
C TRP A 102 0.46 16.13 0.92
N LEU A 103 0.65 17.04 1.86
CA LEU A 103 0.18 16.84 3.24
C LEU A 103 -1.34 16.69 3.31
N LEU A 104 -2.10 17.46 2.51
CA LEU A 104 -3.55 17.30 2.42
C LEU A 104 -3.93 15.93 1.83
N VAL A 105 -3.25 15.52 0.76
CA VAL A 105 -3.41 14.19 0.15
C VAL A 105 -3.17 13.10 1.19
N LEU A 106 -2.10 13.23 1.99
CA LEU A 106 -1.73 12.28 3.04
C LEU A 106 -2.81 12.21 4.12
N CYS A 107 -3.33 13.35 4.61
CA CYS A 107 -4.41 13.39 5.60
C CYS A 107 -5.66 12.63 5.14
N VAL A 108 -6.03 12.75 3.86
CA VAL A 108 -7.19 12.05 3.29
C VAL A 108 -6.89 10.57 3.01
N HIS A 109 -5.66 10.25 2.61
CA HIS A 109 -5.25 8.90 2.20
C HIS A 109 -5.09 7.92 3.38
N ILE A 110 -4.51 8.37 4.50
CA ILE A 110 -4.12 7.48 5.60
C ILE A 110 -5.32 6.70 6.20
N PRO A 111 -6.46 7.33 6.56
CA PRO A 111 -7.56 6.58 7.16
C PRO A 111 -8.11 5.48 6.24
N PRO A 112 -8.45 5.74 4.96
CA PRO A 112 -8.83 4.70 3.99
C PRO A 112 -7.78 3.61 3.84
N ARG A 113 -6.48 3.95 3.85
CA ARG A 113 -5.40 2.97 3.73
C ARG A 113 -5.36 2.00 4.90
N LEU A 114 -5.62 2.46 6.12
CA LEU A 114 -5.69 1.59 7.30
C LEU A 114 -6.87 0.61 7.23
N PHE A 115 -7.98 0.97 6.57
CA PHE A 115 -9.10 0.04 6.35
C PHE A 115 -8.75 -1.15 5.46
N PHE A 116 -7.68 -1.10 4.66
CA PHE A 116 -7.26 -2.25 3.83
C PHE A 116 -6.91 -3.47 4.69
N ALA A 117 -6.35 -3.28 5.89
CA ALA A 117 -6.11 -4.37 6.83
C ALA A 117 -7.41 -5.10 7.18
N MET A 118 -8.50 -4.36 7.42
CA MET A 118 -9.80 -4.97 7.70
C MET A 118 -10.34 -5.71 6.49
N VAL A 119 -10.28 -5.10 5.30
CA VAL A 119 -10.77 -5.72 4.05
C VAL A 119 -10.03 -7.03 3.77
N TYR A 120 -8.70 -7.03 3.81
CA TYR A 120 -7.91 -8.23 3.57
C TYR A 120 -8.12 -9.30 4.66
N LYS A 121 -8.23 -8.91 5.94
CA LYS A 121 -8.57 -9.85 7.02
C LYS A 121 -9.91 -10.54 6.76
N CYS A 122 -10.93 -9.78 6.33
CA CYS A 122 -12.24 -10.33 5.98
C CYS A 122 -12.12 -11.26 4.77
N GLN A 123 -11.41 -10.84 3.73
CA GLN A 123 -11.16 -11.65 2.53
C GLN A 123 -10.54 -13.01 2.90
N TYR A 124 -9.46 -13.05 3.68
CA TYR A 124 -8.82 -14.33 4.03
C TYR A 124 -9.66 -15.24 4.92
N ARG A 125 -10.55 -14.66 5.74
CA ARG A 125 -11.51 -15.44 6.54
C ARG A 125 -12.63 -16.02 5.69
N LEU A 126 -13.11 -15.26 4.71
CA LEU A 126 -14.18 -15.68 3.79
C LEU A 126 -13.69 -16.64 2.71
N GLY A 127 -12.40 -16.58 2.37
CA GLY A 127 -11.78 -17.49 1.41
C GLY A 127 -11.93 -18.94 1.85
N ARG A 128 -12.24 -19.84 0.91
CA ARG A 128 -12.41 -21.28 1.18
C ARG A 128 -11.07 -22.03 1.11
N SER A 129 -10.04 -21.47 1.74
CA SER A 129 -8.72 -22.10 1.74
C SER A 129 -8.74 -23.41 2.53
N ILE A 130 -8.21 -24.48 1.95
CA ILE A 130 -7.97 -25.74 2.67
C ILE A 130 -6.98 -25.57 3.82
N HIS A 131 -6.13 -24.55 3.75
CA HIS A 131 -5.06 -24.29 4.71
C HIS A 131 -5.49 -23.40 5.89
N GLN A 132 -6.76 -22.99 5.99
CA GLN A 132 -7.21 -22.09 7.07
C GLN A 132 -6.93 -22.63 8.48
N LYS A 133 -6.90 -23.95 8.66
CA LYS A 133 -6.63 -24.62 9.94
C LYS A 133 -5.14 -24.90 10.17
N GLU A 134 -4.31 -24.74 9.15
CA GLU A 134 -2.87 -24.94 9.26
C GLU A 134 -2.24 -23.67 9.81
N GLU A 135 -1.43 -23.78 10.88
CA GLU A 135 -0.96 -22.62 11.65
C GLU A 135 -0.21 -21.56 10.82
N TRP A 136 0.45 -21.98 9.73
CA TRP A 136 1.20 -21.08 8.86
C TRP A 136 0.29 -20.07 8.16
N PHE A 137 -0.91 -20.44 7.72
CA PHE A 137 -1.76 -19.55 6.91
C PHE A 137 -2.29 -18.37 7.74
N PRO A 138 -2.88 -18.58 8.94
CA PRO A 138 -3.18 -17.48 9.86
C PRO A 138 -1.91 -16.71 10.29
N GLY A 139 -0.76 -17.38 10.40
CA GLY A 139 0.52 -16.74 10.68
C GLY A 139 0.93 -15.71 9.62
N VAL A 140 0.90 -16.10 8.35
CA VAL A 140 1.17 -15.24 7.19
C VAL A 140 0.14 -14.12 7.10
N ALA A 141 -1.15 -14.41 7.32
CA ALA A 141 -2.19 -13.39 7.35
C ALA A 141 -1.95 -12.34 8.45
N ARG A 142 -1.58 -12.76 9.67
CA ARG A 142 -1.22 -11.83 10.76
C ARG A 142 0.01 -10.99 10.42
N ALA A 143 1.03 -11.59 9.80
CA ALA A 143 2.21 -10.86 9.35
C ALA A 143 1.84 -9.80 8.29
N HIS A 144 1.02 -10.15 7.31
CA HIS A 144 0.51 -9.23 6.31
C HIS A 144 -0.25 -8.06 6.95
N MET A 145 -1.09 -8.31 7.95
CA MET A 145 -1.78 -7.24 8.67
C MET A 145 -0.81 -6.26 9.32
N ARG A 146 0.30 -6.73 9.92
CA ARG A 146 1.31 -5.85 10.53
C ARG A 146 1.97 -4.96 9.48
N PHE A 147 2.34 -5.51 8.33
CA PHE A 147 2.96 -4.73 7.26
C PHE A 147 1.99 -3.72 6.62
N LEU A 148 0.68 -4.00 6.59
CA LEU A 148 -0.34 -3.03 6.18
C LEU A 148 -0.43 -1.82 7.11
N PHE A 149 0.01 -1.93 8.37
CA PHE A 149 0.13 -0.80 9.30
C PHE A 149 1.51 -0.12 9.23
N LEU A 150 2.59 -0.91 9.09
CA LEU A 150 3.95 -0.38 9.04
C LEU A 150 4.22 0.44 7.77
N GLU A 151 3.65 0.04 6.64
CA GLU A 151 3.82 0.76 5.37
C GLU A 151 3.32 2.21 5.44
N PRO A 152 2.04 2.50 5.78
CA PRO A 152 1.57 3.89 5.90
C PRO A 152 2.27 4.65 7.03
N LEU A 153 2.73 3.98 8.09
CA LEU A 153 3.56 4.62 9.11
C LEU A 153 4.89 5.12 8.53
N GLY A 154 5.57 4.29 7.73
CA GLY A 154 6.77 4.69 6.99
C GLY A 154 6.49 5.88 6.07
N LEU A 155 5.35 5.85 5.36
CA LEU A 155 4.93 6.94 4.47
C LEU A 155 4.72 8.27 5.22
N ILE A 156 4.13 8.21 6.43
CA ILE A 156 3.97 9.39 7.28
C ILE A 156 5.34 9.93 7.70
N ILE A 157 6.24 9.06 8.18
CA ILE A 157 7.57 9.48 8.65
C ILE A 157 8.35 10.15 7.52
N VAL A 158 8.43 9.52 6.33
CA VAL A 158 9.18 10.07 5.19
C VAL A 158 8.57 11.37 4.66
N SER A 159 7.25 11.57 4.81
CA SER A 159 6.56 12.76 4.31
C SER A 159 6.64 13.95 5.26
N VAL A 160 6.58 13.71 6.58
CA VAL A 160 6.55 14.76 7.60
C VAL A 160 7.94 15.18 8.02
N VAL A 161 8.88 14.24 8.08
CA VAL A 161 10.25 14.53 8.48
C VAL A 161 11.02 15.03 7.27
N ASP A 162 11.42 16.31 7.34
CA ASP A 162 12.17 16.97 6.28
C ASP A 162 13.56 16.34 6.10
N ILE A 163 13.93 16.08 4.85
CA ILE A 163 15.20 15.45 4.48
C ILE A 163 16.41 16.30 4.88
N ASP A 164 16.30 17.63 4.79
CA ASP A 164 17.40 18.55 5.08
C ASP A 164 17.62 18.73 6.60
N SER A 165 16.56 18.55 7.40
CA SER A 165 16.62 18.71 8.85
C SER A 165 17.05 17.41 9.56
N HIS A 166 16.48 16.27 9.18
CA HIS A 166 16.65 15.00 9.89
C HIS A 166 16.75 13.81 8.95
N PHE A 167 17.78 13.80 8.10
CA PHE A 167 18.04 12.77 7.10
C PHE A 167 17.94 11.32 7.63
N PHE A 168 18.51 11.03 8.81
CA PHE A 168 18.49 9.66 9.36
C PHE A 168 17.06 9.14 9.62
N ILE A 169 16.21 9.99 10.20
CA ILE A 169 14.81 9.62 10.47
C ILE A 169 14.02 9.54 9.16
N HIS A 170 14.26 10.48 8.23
CA HIS A 170 13.64 10.49 6.91
C HIS A 170 13.94 9.20 6.12
N SER A 171 15.22 8.84 6.01
CA SER A 171 15.68 7.61 5.33
C SER A 171 15.19 6.33 6.01
N PHE A 172 15.08 6.32 7.35
CA PHE A 172 14.41 5.24 8.08
C PHE A 172 12.93 5.11 7.68
N GLY A 173 12.21 6.24 7.57
CA GLY A 173 10.81 6.26 7.10
C GLY A 173 10.66 5.71 5.69
N TYR A 174 11.55 6.11 4.77
CA TYR A 174 11.59 5.59 3.40
C TYR A 174 11.84 4.07 3.38
N ALA A 175 12.84 3.60 4.12
CA ALA A 175 13.15 2.17 4.22
C ALA A 175 11.98 1.38 4.81
N LEU A 176 11.35 1.89 5.88
CA LEU A 176 10.18 1.26 6.51
C LEU A 176 9.02 1.14 5.52
N TRP A 177 8.73 2.21 4.76
CA TRP A 177 7.69 2.20 3.74
C TRP A 177 8.00 1.17 2.64
N LEU A 178 9.20 1.23 2.05
CA LEU A 178 9.58 0.39 0.92
C LEU A 178 9.66 -1.10 1.28
N ILE A 179 10.29 -1.42 2.42
CA ILE A 179 10.40 -2.80 2.92
C ILE A 179 9.01 -3.35 3.23
N SER A 180 8.19 -2.59 3.96
CA SER A 180 6.83 -3.02 4.29
C SER A 180 5.98 -3.22 3.05
N PHE A 181 6.11 -2.36 2.04
CA PHE A 181 5.39 -2.52 0.78
C PHE A 181 5.79 -3.80 0.04
N ASN A 182 7.09 -4.14 -0.02
CA ASN A 182 7.54 -5.39 -0.63
C ASN A 182 7.01 -6.63 0.11
N PHE A 183 7.01 -6.60 1.45
CA PHE A 183 6.40 -7.67 2.23
C PHE A 183 4.89 -7.73 2.04
N ASN A 184 4.18 -6.60 1.92
CA ASN A 184 2.76 -6.58 1.60
C ASN A 184 2.51 -7.24 0.24
N MET A 185 3.28 -6.92 -0.80
CA MET A 185 3.15 -7.58 -2.11
C MET A 185 3.41 -9.09 -2.03
N LEU A 186 4.48 -9.51 -1.34
CA LEU A 186 4.84 -10.92 -1.19
C LEU A 186 3.74 -11.70 -0.44
N LEU A 187 3.39 -11.25 0.76
CA LEU A 187 2.46 -11.96 1.64
C LEU A 187 1.05 -11.95 1.05
N ASN A 188 0.61 -10.84 0.43
CA ASN A 188 -0.67 -10.80 -0.28
C ASN A 188 -0.70 -11.79 -1.45
N THR A 189 0.37 -11.89 -2.23
CA THR A 189 0.45 -12.82 -3.37
C THR A 189 0.40 -14.27 -2.89
N ILE A 190 1.12 -14.62 -1.82
CA ILE A 190 1.05 -15.96 -1.19
C ILE A 190 -0.38 -16.23 -0.70
N LEU A 191 -0.97 -15.32 0.06
CA LEU A 191 -2.31 -15.51 0.61
C LEU A 191 -3.36 -15.59 -0.49
N HIS A 192 -3.26 -14.77 -1.54
CA HIS A 192 -4.18 -14.81 -2.69
C HIS A 192 -4.07 -16.16 -3.41
N HIS A 193 -2.86 -16.69 -3.61
CA HIS A 193 -2.66 -18.01 -4.20
C HIS A 193 -3.38 -19.12 -3.42
N TYR A 194 -3.20 -19.15 -2.11
CA TYR A 194 -3.72 -20.22 -1.25
C TYR A 194 -5.13 -19.97 -0.70
N SER A 195 -5.71 -18.80 -0.92
CA SER A 195 -7.04 -18.41 -0.41
C SER A 195 -8.22 -19.17 -1.04
N GLY A 196 -8.01 -19.78 -2.21
CA GLY A 196 -9.07 -20.36 -3.05
C GLY A 196 -9.87 -19.34 -3.86
N PHE A 197 -9.53 -18.04 -3.82
CA PHE A 197 -10.24 -17.00 -4.59
C PHE A 197 -10.02 -17.10 -6.10
N ARG A 198 -8.89 -17.68 -6.53
CA ARG A 198 -8.53 -17.80 -7.95
C ARG A 198 -9.52 -18.65 -8.75
N ASP A 199 -10.18 -19.60 -8.10
CA ASP A 199 -11.12 -20.51 -8.75
C ASP A 199 -12.55 -19.96 -8.83
N LEU A 200 -12.82 -18.77 -8.25
CA LEU A 200 -14.16 -18.18 -8.28
C LEU A 200 -14.49 -17.52 -9.62
N HIS A 201 -13.51 -16.82 -10.21
CA HIS A 201 -13.70 -16.07 -11.46
C HIS A 201 -12.37 -15.69 -12.12
N ASP A 202 -12.35 -15.54 -13.44
CA ASP A 202 -11.16 -15.24 -14.24
C ASP A 202 -10.43 -13.94 -13.86
N TYR A 203 -11.16 -12.93 -13.36
CA TYR A 203 -10.55 -11.68 -12.91
C TYR A 203 -9.69 -11.86 -11.66
N HIS A 204 -9.98 -12.86 -10.80
CA HIS A 204 -9.15 -13.15 -9.63
C HIS A 204 -7.81 -13.75 -10.04
N ASP A 205 -7.80 -14.66 -11.02
CA ASP A 205 -6.54 -15.18 -11.56
C ASP A 205 -5.74 -14.08 -12.25
N THR A 206 -6.39 -13.26 -13.08
CA THR A 206 -5.74 -12.11 -13.74
C THR A 206 -5.12 -11.15 -12.72
N THR A 207 -5.85 -10.83 -11.65
CA THR A 207 -5.35 -9.97 -10.58
C THR A 207 -4.18 -10.61 -9.84
N PHE A 208 -4.24 -11.92 -9.58
CA PHE A 208 -3.13 -12.67 -9.01
C PHE A 208 -1.87 -12.62 -9.89
N GLN A 209 -2.00 -12.84 -11.20
CA GLN A 209 -0.86 -12.76 -12.13
C GLN A 209 -0.24 -11.37 -12.14
N LEU A 210 -1.06 -10.31 -12.13
CA LEU A 210 -0.58 -8.94 -12.10
C LEU A 210 0.12 -8.62 -10.78
N LYS A 211 -0.45 -8.99 -9.63
CA LYS A 211 0.19 -8.84 -8.31
C LYS A 211 1.53 -9.58 -8.25
N ARG A 212 1.59 -10.81 -8.79
CA ARG A 212 2.83 -11.60 -8.86
C ARG A 212 3.87 -10.92 -9.74
N LEU A 213 3.47 -10.41 -10.91
CA LEU A 213 4.36 -9.67 -11.82
C LEU A 213 4.92 -8.41 -11.15
N MET A 214 4.05 -7.64 -10.49
CA MET A 214 4.45 -6.44 -9.73
C MET A 214 5.44 -6.76 -8.63
N PHE A 215 5.29 -7.89 -7.92
CA PHE A 215 6.28 -8.33 -6.94
C PHE A 215 7.62 -8.72 -7.59
N ILE A 216 7.59 -9.52 -8.67
CA ILE A 216 8.80 -9.99 -9.38
C ILE A 216 9.60 -8.81 -9.94
N ILE A 217 8.93 -7.78 -10.45
CA ILE A 217 9.59 -6.58 -10.99
C ILE A 217 9.92 -5.58 -9.88
N GLY A 218 9.01 -5.37 -8.93
CA GLY A 218 9.12 -4.35 -7.89
C GLY A 218 10.22 -4.67 -6.88
N CYS A 219 10.49 -5.94 -6.59
CA CYS A 219 11.54 -6.33 -5.66
C CYS A 219 12.95 -5.93 -6.16
N PRO A 220 13.38 -6.28 -7.40
CA PRO A 220 14.62 -5.76 -7.98
C PRO A 220 14.71 -4.23 -8.02
N VAL A 221 13.62 -3.53 -8.38
CA VAL A 221 13.59 -2.05 -8.39
C VAL A 221 13.73 -1.48 -6.97
N SER A 222 13.16 -2.15 -5.97
CA SER A 222 13.32 -1.74 -4.56
C SER A 222 14.76 -1.92 -4.09
N ILE A 223 15.39 -3.05 -4.43
CA ILE A 223 16.80 -3.33 -4.10
C ILE A 223 17.72 -2.33 -4.82
N SER A 224 17.41 -1.98 -6.08
CA SER A 224 18.22 -1.01 -6.81
C SER A 224 18.24 0.36 -6.14
N THR A 225 17.16 0.78 -5.46
CA THR A 225 17.16 2.04 -4.68
C THR A 225 18.23 2.03 -3.58
N ALA A 226 18.35 0.94 -2.83
CA ALA A 226 19.36 0.82 -1.78
C ALA A 226 20.77 0.81 -2.38
N VAL A 227 20.98 0.03 -3.45
CA VAL A 227 22.29 -0.06 -4.12
C VAL A 227 22.71 1.30 -4.67
N THR A 228 21.86 1.93 -5.49
CA THR A 228 22.15 3.21 -6.15
C THR A 228 22.37 4.35 -5.15
N TYR A 229 21.60 4.40 -4.05
CA TYR A 229 21.82 5.37 -2.99
C TYR A 229 23.12 5.12 -2.23
N LEU A 230 23.45 3.87 -1.90
CA LEU A 230 24.71 3.53 -1.23
C LEU A 230 25.92 3.85 -2.10
N THR A 231 25.84 3.53 -3.40
CA THR A 231 26.85 3.90 -4.39
C THR A 231 27.04 5.41 -4.42
N TYR A 232 25.95 6.18 -4.52
CA TYR A 232 25.97 7.64 -4.40
C TYR A 232 26.60 8.12 -3.08
N ALA A 233 26.23 7.56 -1.93
CA ALA A 233 26.79 7.99 -0.64
C ALA A 233 28.30 7.71 -0.56
N VAL A 234 28.75 6.51 -0.95
CA VAL A 234 30.17 6.11 -0.91
C VAL A 234 31.02 7.00 -1.79
N TYR A 235 30.57 7.31 -3.01
CA TYR A 235 31.32 8.19 -3.90
C TYR A 235 31.37 9.63 -3.39
N CYS A 236 30.30 10.12 -2.77
CA CYS A 236 30.23 11.49 -2.25
C CYS A 236 31.24 11.74 -1.13
N PHE A 237 31.43 10.75 -0.25
CA PHE A 237 32.34 10.88 0.89
C PHE A 237 33.79 10.56 0.56
N ASN A 238 34.07 9.68 -0.40
CA ASN A 238 35.41 9.15 -0.64
C ASN A 238 36.13 9.78 -1.85
N PHE A 239 35.40 10.38 -2.80
CA PHE A 239 35.99 10.89 -4.03
C PHE A 239 35.61 12.36 -4.23
N SER A 240 36.63 13.22 -4.29
CA SER A 240 36.47 14.66 -4.56
C SER A 240 36.30 14.98 -6.05
N ASP A 241 36.57 14.04 -6.94
CA ASP A 241 36.45 14.22 -8.38
C ASP A 241 35.06 13.83 -8.88
N PHE A 242 34.40 14.79 -9.50
CA PHE A 242 33.06 14.67 -10.08
C PHE A 242 33.11 13.81 -11.35
N THR A 243 32.48 12.64 -11.33
CA THR A 243 32.34 11.74 -12.50
C THR A 243 30.89 11.60 -12.92
N GLU A 244 30.64 11.41 -14.23
CA GLU A 244 29.29 11.23 -14.80
C GLU A 244 28.52 10.06 -14.14
N ASP A 245 29.24 9.01 -13.74
CA ASP A 245 28.69 7.81 -13.07
C ASP A 245 28.00 8.13 -11.75
N PHE A 246 28.43 9.20 -11.06
CA PHE A 246 27.83 9.65 -9.81
C PHE A 246 26.42 10.20 -10.01
N CYS A 247 26.26 11.05 -11.03
CA CYS A 247 24.97 11.65 -11.39
C CYS A 247 23.98 10.56 -11.80
N ASN A 248 24.45 9.55 -12.51
CA ASN A 248 23.66 8.41 -12.95
C ASN A 248 23.12 7.58 -11.77
N SER A 249 23.91 7.44 -10.69
CA SER A 249 23.49 6.68 -9.50
C SER A 249 22.35 7.38 -8.76
N TYR A 250 22.43 8.70 -8.52
CA TYR A 250 21.37 9.42 -7.83
C TYR A 250 20.10 9.62 -8.68
N ALA A 251 20.29 9.77 -10.00
CA ALA A 251 19.20 9.74 -10.96
C ALA A 251 18.48 8.38 -10.95
N ALA A 252 19.22 7.28 -11.00
CA ALA A 252 18.66 5.93 -10.96
C ALA A 252 17.89 5.66 -9.66
N PHE A 253 18.40 6.12 -8.52
CA PHE A 253 17.68 6.11 -7.25
C PHE A 253 16.33 6.82 -7.37
N SER A 254 16.33 8.06 -7.85
CA SER A 254 15.13 8.89 -7.97
C SER A 254 14.10 8.29 -8.93
N ILE A 255 14.54 7.76 -10.08
CA ILE A 255 13.66 7.08 -11.04
C ILE A 255 13.03 5.83 -10.42
N ALA A 256 13.81 5.06 -9.67
CA ALA A 256 13.29 3.87 -8.99
C ALA A 256 12.25 4.23 -7.92
N GLU A 257 12.44 5.32 -7.17
CA GLU A 257 11.39 5.86 -6.28
C GLU A 257 10.10 6.17 -7.06
N TYR A 258 10.21 6.84 -8.21
CA TYR A 258 9.05 7.22 -9.02
C TYR A 258 8.26 5.99 -9.47
N ILE A 259 8.95 4.93 -9.86
CA ILE A 259 8.34 3.65 -10.26
C ILE A 259 7.66 3.00 -9.06
N MET A 260 8.33 2.96 -7.90
CA MET A 260 7.80 2.30 -6.70
C MET A 260 6.55 2.97 -6.14
N VAL A 261 6.43 4.30 -6.23
CA VAL A 261 5.19 5.02 -5.89
C VAL A 261 4.01 4.58 -6.77
N GLY A 262 4.27 4.42 -8.07
CA GLY A 262 3.27 3.94 -9.03
C GLY A 262 2.87 2.49 -8.75
N PHE A 263 3.86 1.63 -8.48
CA PHE A 263 3.62 0.25 -8.10
C PHE A 263 2.78 0.14 -6.83
N ASN A 264 3.08 0.97 -5.82
CA ASN A 264 2.28 1.01 -4.60
C ASN A 264 0.82 1.37 -4.90
N SER A 265 0.59 2.44 -5.64
CA SER A 265 -0.77 2.90 -5.95
C SER A 265 -1.54 1.87 -6.77
N ALA A 266 -0.92 1.32 -7.82
CA ALA A 266 -1.53 0.32 -8.68
C ALA A 266 -1.82 -0.98 -7.91
N PHE A 267 -0.88 -1.48 -7.11
CA PHE A 267 -1.00 -2.76 -6.40
C PHE A 267 -2.23 -2.80 -5.50
N TYR A 268 -2.43 -1.74 -4.73
CA TYR A 268 -3.58 -1.63 -3.83
C TYR A 268 -4.88 -1.29 -4.57
N PHE A 269 -4.80 -0.58 -5.70
CA PHE A 269 -5.97 -0.32 -6.52
C PHE A 269 -6.57 -1.60 -7.12
N LEU A 270 -5.75 -2.65 -7.34
CA LEU A 270 -6.20 -3.92 -7.92
C LEU A 270 -7.36 -4.59 -7.16
N ILE A 271 -7.53 -4.30 -5.87
CA ILE A 271 -8.65 -4.82 -5.09
C ILE A 271 -10.03 -4.40 -5.64
N ILE A 272 -10.08 -3.36 -6.48
CA ILE A 272 -11.32 -2.97 -7.17
C ILE A 272 -11.86 -4.07 -8.09
N TRP A 273 -10.99 -4.88 -8.70
CA TRP A 273 -11.43 -6.02 -9.52
C TRP A 273 -11.82 -7.21 -8.64
N GLU A 274 -11.24 -7.35 -7.45
CA GLU A 274 -11.57 -8.45 -6.53
C GLU A 274 -12.87 -8.20 -5.75
N MET A 275 -13.15 -6.96 -5.36
CA MET A 275 -14.24 -6.61 -4.43
C MET A 275 -14.94 -5.28 -4.79
N GLY A 276 -14.92 -4.84 -6.04
CA GLY A 276 -15.41 -3.52 -6.47
C GLY A 276 -16.90 -3.26 -6.20
N GLU A 277 -17.74 -4.29 -6.23
CA GLU A 277 -19.18 -4.15 -5.93
C GLU A 277 -19.49 -4.30 -4.43
N SER A 278 -18.50 -4.70 -3.64
CA SER A 278 -18.67 -4.94 -2.21
C SER A 278 -18.74 -3.62 -1.42
N HIS A 279 -19.36 -3.70 -0.26
CA HIS A 279 -19.45 -2.60 0.71
C HIS A 279 -19.08 -3.09 2.10
N ILE A 280 -18.56 -2.19 2.91
CA ILE A 280 -18.34 -2.39 4.34
C ILE A 280 -19.56 -1.82 5.06
N ASP A 281 -20.24 -2.68 5.81
CA ASP A 281 -21.34 -2.31 6.68
C ASP A 281 -20.79 -1.93 8.06
N LEU A 282 -21.17 -0.76 8.57
CA LEU A 282 -20.89 -0.32 9.92
C LEU A 282 -22.13 -0.59 10.78
N THR A 283 -21.99 -1.49 11.76
CA THR A 283 -23.06 -1.87 12.68
C THR A 283 -22.63 -1.56 14.12
N VAL A 284 -23.42 -0.79 14.86
CA VAL A 284 -23.22 -0.62 16.30
C VAL A 284 -23.93 -1.76 17.01
N GLY A 285 -23.15 -2.67 17.58
CA GLY A 285 -23.70 -3.76 18.38
C GLY A 285 -24.26 -3.21 19.69
N ASN A 286 -25.59 -3.22 19.87
CA ASN A 286 -26.17 -3.13 21.20
C ASN A 286 -25.80 -4.39 21.98
N ILE A 287 -24.85 -4.28 22.90
CA ILE A 287 -24.61 -5.31 23.91
C ILE A 287 -25.85 -5.32 24.80
N LYS A 288 -26.78 -6.27 24.60
CA LYS A 288 -27.74 -6.56 25.65
C LYS A 288 -26.91 -7.06 26.84
N PRO A 289 -27.00 -6.45 28.04
CA PRO A 289 -26.49 -7.11 29.22
C PRO A 289 -27.13 -8.49 29.26
N ALA A 290 -26.30 -9.52 29.47
CA ALA A 290 -26.83 -10.85 29.73
C ALA A 290 -27.92 -10.70 30.80
N LEU A 291 -29.11 -11.24 30.53
CA LEU A 291 -30.14 -11.42 31.53
C LEU A 291 -29.54 -12.30 32.64
N MET A 292 -28.83 -11.67 33.57
CA MET A 292 -28.71 -12.13 34.94
C MET A 292 -29.93 -11.50 35.60
N ASP A 293 -31.05 -12.22 35.61
CA ASP A 293 -32.09 -12.05 36.62
C ASP A 293 -33.07 -13.23 36.54
N ALA A 294 -33.14 -13.93 37.68
CA ALA A 294 -34.04 -15.01 38.15
C ALA A 294 -33.88 -16.43 37.56
#